data_AF-F0KM36-F1
#
_entry.id   AF-F0KM36-F1
#
_cell.length_a   1.000
_cell.length_b   1.000
_cell.length_c   1.000
_cell.angle_alpha   90.00
_cell.angle_beta   90.00
_cell.angle_gamma   90.00
#
_symmetry.space_group_name_H-M   'P 1'
#
loop_
_entity.id
_entity.type
_entity.pdbx_description
1 polymer ?
#
loop_
_entity_poly.entity_id
_entity_poly.type
_entity_poly.pdbx_seq_one_letter_code
_entity_poly.pdbx_strand_id
1 'polypeptide(L)'
;MYQYQVETLEMLSLPEDRPLTTNDKINYFQVLSGQLWSYRFIHRDVYHLVESNEDFKKIYPRFAGQVMQQGQKIYQAFVDAGLMKMTPSEIEALIINLWIVLTNWTNFLYMSGHISDNNHLEEKWVWQALRQMVFLEGPYLMGESRATYEQLLDSLGPSDLFASLSSLKDE
;
A
#
# COMPACT_ATOMS: atom_id res chain seq x y z
N MET A 1 -16.39 9.24 -3.46
CA MET A 1 -16.30 7.78 -3.71
C MET A 1 -16.06 7.48 -5.19
N TYR A 2 -16.89 7.96 -6.12
CA TYR A 2 -16.71 7.66 -7.56
C TYR A 2 -15.31 7.99 -8.10
N GLN A 3 -14.81 9.22 -7.87
CA GLN A 3 -13.47 9.64 -8.28
C GLN A 3 -12.37 8.71 -7.75
N TYR A 4 -12.43 8.39 -6.45
CA TYR A 4 -11.50 7.46 -5.81
C TYR A 4 -11.50 6.09 -6.49
N GLN A 5 -12.67 5.55 -6.85
CA GLN A 5 -12.74 4.24 -7.51
C GLN A 5 -12.09 4.25 -8.88
N VAL A 6 -12.42 5.26 -9.69
CA VAL A 6 -11.89 5.40 -11.05
C VAL A 6 -10.37 5.54 -10.99
N GLU A 7 -9.87 6.49 -10.20
CA GLU A 7 -8.42 6.75 -10.09
C GLU A 7 -7.63 5.54 -9.57
N THR A 8 -8.17 4.80 -8.59
CA THR A 8 -7.48 3.61 -8.07
C THR A 8 -7.51 2.46 -9.07
N LEU A 9 -8.63 2.22 -9.75
CA LEU A 9 -8.74 1.11 -10.71
C LEU A 9 -7.97 1.38 -12.00
N GLU A 10 -7.96 2.62 -12.49
CA GLU A 10 -7.13 3.02 -13.65
C GLU A 10 -5.65 2.88 -13.34
N MET A 11 -5.22 3.31 -12.15
CA MET A 11 -3.82 3.17 -11.76
C MET A 11 -3.38 1.72 -11.63
N LEU A 12 -4.25 0.80 -11.19
CA LEU A 12 -3.94 -0.63 -11.05
C LEU A 12 -4.07 -1.40 -12.37
N SER A 13 -4.16 -0.72 -13.52
CA SER A 13 -4.19 -1.36 -14.82
C SER A 13 -2.82 -1.89 -15.23
N LEU A 14 -2.80 -3.08 -15.83
CA LEU A 14 -1.59 -3.66 -16.40
C LEU A 14 -1.24 -2.96 -17.73
N PRO A 15 0.06 -2.77 -18.05
CA PRO A 15 0.47 -2.35 -19.38
C PRO A 15 -0.01 -3.35 -20.45
N GLU A 16 -0.56 -2.84 -21.55
CA GLU A 16 -1.09 -3.69 -22.64
C GLU A 16 -0.01 -4.07 -23.67
N ASP A 17 1.05 -3.27 -23.79
CA ASP A 17 2.03 -3.31 -24.88
C ASP A 17 3.37 -3.96 -24.49
N ARG A 18 3.58 -4.27 -23.20
CA ARG A 18 4.83 -4.84 -22.69
C ARG A 18 4.65 -5.64 -21.39
N PRO A 19 5.58 -6.55 -21.06
CA PRO A 19 5.65 -7.17 -19.74
C PRO A 19 5.90 -6.14 -18.63
N LEU A 20 5.55 -6.52 -17.39
CA LEU A 20 5.90 -5.76 -16.20
C LEU A 20 7.42 -5.80 -15.96
N THR A 21 7.92 -4.70 -15.41
CA THR A 21 9.31 -4.49 -14.99
C THR A 21 9.35 -4.18 -13.49
N THR A 22 10.50 -4.29 -12.87
CA THR A 22 10.65 -3.93 -11.44
C THR A 22 10.27 -2.47 -11.16
N ASN A 23 10.51 -1.55 -12.11
CA ASN A 23 10.16 -0.14 -11.97
C ASN A 23 8.65 0.10 -11.90
N ASP A 24 7.85 -0.70 -12.61
CA ASP A 24 6.39 -0.61 -12.54
C ASP A 24 5.88 -0.84 -11.12
N LYS A 25 6.54 -1.76 -10.40
CA LYS A 25 6.18 -2.09 -9.03
C LYS A 25 6.39 -0.93 -8.06
N ILE A 26 7.54 -0.25 -8.17
CA ILE A 26 7.84 0.94 -7.39
C ILE A 26 6.82 2.03 -7.68
N ASN A 27 6.47 2.22 -8.96
CA ASN A 27 5.46 3.19 -9.37
C ASN A 27 4.09 2.88 -8.77
N TYR A 28 3.60 1.63 -8.85
CA TYR A 28 2.33 1.25 -8.23
C TYR A 28 2.30 1.62 -6.75
N PHE A 29 3.37 1.36 -6.01
CA PHE A 29 3.42 1.68 -4.59
C PHE A 29 3.50 3.16 -4.26
N GLN A 30 4.31 3.92 -5.00
CA GLN A 30 4.37 5.37 -4.83
C GLN A 30 3.00 6.00 -5.09
N VAL A 31 2.30 5.57 -6.14
CA VAL A 31 0.97 6.10 -6.43
C VAL A 31 -0.07 5.62 -5.41
N LEU A 32 -0.03 4.34 -4.99
CA LEU A 32 -0.96 3.80 -3.99
C LEU A 32 -0.83 4.54 -2.66
N SER A 33 0.40 4.76 -2.19
CA SER A 33 0.65 5.48 -0.94
C SER A 33 0.15 6.93 -1.00
N GLY A 34 0.36 7.63 -2.12
CA GLY A 34 -0.17 8.98 -2.34
C GLY A 34 -1.70 9.04 -2.43
N GLN A 35 -2.32 8.07 -3.11
CA GLN A 35 -3.79 7.97 -3.18
C GLN A 35 -4.40 7.67 -1.82
N LEU A 36 -3.83 6.73 -1.06
CA LEU A 36 -4.32 6.39 0.27
C LEU A 36 -4.21 7.55 1.24
N TRP A 37 -3.16 8.37 1.11
CA TRP A 37 -3.09 9.63 1.83
C TRP A 37 -4.20 10.60 1.39
N SER A 38 -4.38 10.79 0.09
CA SER A 38 -5.39 11.72 -0.46
C SER A 38 -6.82 11.35 -0.06
N TYR A 39 -7.12 10.05 0.02
CA TYR A 39 -8.42 9.49 0.35
C TYR A 39 -8.51 8.91 1.77
N ARG A 40 -7.55 9.23 2.66
CA ARG A 40 -7.45 8.66 4.01
C ARG A 40 -8.70 8.82 4.87
N PHE A 41 -9.48 9.89 4.64
CA PHE A 41 -10.72 10.14 5.37
C PHE A 41 -11.75 9.02 5.15
N ILE A 42 -11.76 8.42 3.96
CA ILE A 42 -12.63 7.28 3.64
C ILE A 42 -12.27 6.07 4.50
N HIS A 43 -10.97 5.78 4.61
CA HIS A 43 -10.46 4.63 5.35
C HIS A 43 -10.53 4.83 6.86
N ARG A 44 -10.27 6.06 7.34
CA ARG A 44 -10.39 6.44 8.75
C ARG A 44 -11.82 6.30 9.24
N ASP A 45 -12.78 6.87 8.50
CA ASP A 45 -14.17 6.97 8.94
C ASP A 45 -15.03 5.85 8.34
N VAL A 46 -14.40 4.77 7.84
CA VAL A 46 -15.09 3.72 7.08
C VAL A 46 -16.28 3.12 7.84
N TYR A 47 -16.15 2.91 9.15
CA TYR A 47 -17.24 2.40 9.99
C TYR A 47 -18.42 3.38 10.03
N HIS A 48 -18.16 4.65 10.33
CA HIS A 48 -19.19 5.68 10.34
C HIS A 48 -19.83 5.86 8.96
N LEU A 49 -19.06 5.82 7.88
CA LEU A 49 -19.57 5.91 6.52
C LEU A 49 -20.46 4.72 6.16
N VAL A 50 -20.09 3.51 6.58
CA VAL A 50 -20.90 2.29 6.37
C VAL A 50 -22.21 2.35 7.18
N GLU A 51 -22.18 2.85 8.41
CA GLU A 51 -23.37 2.97 9.27
C GLU A 51 -24.32 4.08 8.81
N SER A 52 -23.78 5.19 8.33
CA SER A 52 -24.57 6.39 7.98
C SER A 52 -25.01 6.46 6.52
N ASN A 53 -24.47 5.63 5.62
CA ASN A 53 -24.75 5.69 4.19
C ASN A 53 -24.94 4.29 3.58
N GLU A 54 -26.21 3.94 3.29
CA GLU A 54 -26.59 2.64 2.71
C GLU A 54 -26.02 2.38 1.31
N ASP A 55 -25.80 3.42 0.51
CA ASP A 55 -25.16 3.25 -0.80
C ASP A 55 -23.67 2.95 -0.64
N PHE A 56 -22.99 3.66 0.27
CA PHE A 56 -21.59 3.40 0.59
C PHE A 56 -21.38 1.98 1.10
N LYS A 57 -22.25 1.50 1.99
CA LYS A 57 -22.26 0.13 2.52
C LYS A 57 -22.35 -0.94 1.43
N LYS A 58 -23.06 -0.67 0.33
CA LYS A 58 -23.17 -1.59 -0.82
C LYS A 58 -22.00 -1.47 -1.79
N ILE A 59 -21.51 -0.25 -2.01
CA ILE A 59 -20.53 0.05 -3.04
C ILE A 59 -19.10 -0.25 -2.58
N TYR A 60 -18.77 0.07 -1.32
CA TYR A 60 -17.40 -0.06 -0.82
C TYR A 60 -16.87 -1.50 -0.86
N PRO A 61 -17.62 -2.55 -0.44
CA PRO A 61 -17.13 -3.93 -0.54
C PRO A 61 -16.87 -4.38 -1.98
N ARG A 62 -17.70 -3.92 -2.94
CA ARG A 62 -17.50 -4.21 -4.37
C ARG A 62 -16.22 -3.58 -4.88
N PHE A 63 -16.00 -2.31 -4.54
CA PHE A 63 -14.78 -1.60 -4.90
C PHE A 63 -13.53 -2.26 -4.30
N ALA A 64 -13.54 -2.56 -3.00
CA ALA A 64 -12.42 -3.24 -2.34
C ALA A 64 -12.13 -4.60 -3.00
N GLY A 65 -13.17 -5.38 -3.33
CA GLY A 65 -13.03 -6.62 -4.07
C GLY A 65 -12.42 -6.44 -5.46
N GLN A 66 -12.81 -5.41 -6.20
CA GLN A 66 -12.21 -5.09 -7.50
C GLN A 66 -10.72 -4.74 -7.37
N VAL A 67 -10.35 -3.93 -6.38
CA VAL A 67 -8.95 -3.57 -6.13
C VAL A 67 -8.11 -4.80 -5.80
N MET A 68 -8.59 -5.67 -4.91
CA MET A 68 -7.89 -6.91 -4.56
C MET A 68 -7.74 -7.84 -5.76
N GLN A 69 -8.78 -7.97 -6.60
CA GLN A 69 -8.72 -8.76 -7.84
C GLN A 69 -7.72 -8.18 -8.86
N GLN A 70 -7.60 -6.86 -8.96
CA GLN A 70 -6.56 -6.25 -9.80
C GLN A 70 -5.17 -6.49 -9.22
N GLY A 71 -5.01 -6.37 -7.90
CA GLY A 71 -3.77 -6.73 -7.20
C GLY A 71 -3.35 -8.18 -7.50
N GLN A 72 -4.31 -9.12 -7.51
CA GLN A 72 -4.04 -10.51 -7.87
C GLN A 72 -3.49 -10.66 -9.29
N LYS A 73 -4.07 -9.96 -10.26
CA LYS A 73 -3.57 -9.96 -11.65
C LYS A 73 -2.18 -9.36 -11.75
N ILE A 74 -1.92 -8.27 -11.03
CA ILE A 74 -0.60 -7.62 -10.98
C ILE A 74 0.46 -8.58 -10.43
N TYR A 75 0.20 -9.22 -9.29
CA TYR A 75 1.14 -10.19 -8.71
C TYR A 75 1.34 -11.40 -9.61
N GLN A 76 0.28 -11.91 -10.23
CA GLN A 76 0.42 -13.00 -11.19
C GLN A 76 1.30 -12.60 -12.38
N ALA A 77 1.11 -11.40 -12.92
CA ALA A 77 1.95 -10.89 -14.01
C ALA A 77 3.43 -10.71 -13.60
N PHE A 78 3.71 -10.34 -12.34
CA PHE A 78 5.08 -10.32 -11.82
C PHE A 78 5.70 -11.73 -11.70
N VAL A 79 4.90 -12.72 -11.31
CA VAL A 79 5.33 -14.13 -11.28
C VAL A 79 5.59 -14.64 -12.69
N ASP A 80 4.70 -14.36 -13.64
CA ASP A 80 4.82 -14.78 -15.04
C ASP A 80 6.04 -14.13 -15.72
N ALA A 81 6.38 -12.90 -15.34
CA ALA A 81 7.59 -12.20 -15.78
C ALA A 81 8.89 -12.71 -15.11
N GLY A 82 8.79 -13.66 -14.18
CA GLY A 82 9.95 -14.20 -13.44
C GLY A 82 10.55 -13.24 -12.40
N LEU A 83 9.85 -12.14 -12.09
CA LEU A 83 10.29 -11.13 -11.13
C LEU A 83 9.95 -11.51 -9.69
N MET A 84 9.01 -12.43 -9.50
CA MET A 84 8.62 -12.96 -8.20
C MET A 84 8.40 -14.47 -8.26
N LYS A 85 8.49 -15.13 -7.09
CA LYS A 85 8.15 -16.53 -6.93
C LYS A 85 7.15 -16.68 -5.78
N MET A 86 5.89 -16.93 -6.15
CA MET A 86 4.77 -17.06 -5.21
C MET A 86 3.79 -18.11 -5.70
N THR A 87 3.19 -18.83 -4.77
CA THR A 87 1.99 -19.64 -4.99
C THR A 87 0.73 -18.76 -4.99
N PRO A 88 -0.39 -19.24 -5.56
CA PRO A 88 -1.65 -18.48 -5.52
C PRO A 88 -2.11 -18.11 -4.10
N SER A 89 -1.89 -18.99 -3.12
CA SER A 89 -2.22 -18.72 -1.71
C SER A 89 -1.32 -17.66 -1.08
N GLU A 90 -0.03 -17.63 -1.44
CA GLU A 90 0.88 -16.56 -1.01
C GLU A 90 0.50 -15.21 -1.63
N ILE A 91 0.03 -15.20 -2.89
CA ILE A 91 -0.46 -13.98 -3.55
C ILE A 91 -1.68 -13.43 -2.79
N GLU A 92 -2.67 -14.28 -2.51
CA GLU A 92 -3.86 -13.89 -1.75
C GLU A 92 -3.50 -13.34 -0.36
N ALA A 93 -2.66 -14.06 0.38
CA ALA A 93 -2.24 -13.64 1.71
C ALA A 93 -1.48 -12.30 1.68
N LEU A 94 -0.58 -12.12 0.71
CA LEU A 94 0.18 -10.87 0.55
C LEU A 94 -0.75 -9.69 0.26
N ILE A 95 -1.73 -9.85 -0.64
CA ILE A 95 -2.71 -8.80 -0.98
C ILE A 95 -3.51 -8.39 0.25
N ILE A 96 -3.99 -9.35 1.04
CA ILE A 96 -4.72 -9.08 2.28
C ILE A 96 -3.86 -8.27 3.25
N ASN A 97 -2.60 -8.69 3.46
CA ASN A 97 -1.68 -8.01 4.36
C ASN A 97 -1.36 -6.59 3.89
N LEU A 98 -1.10 -6.41 2.60
CA LEU A 98 -0.85 -5.09 2.02
C LEU A 98 -2.06 -4.19 2.18
N TRP A 99 -3.27 -4.68 1.90
CA TRP A 99 -4.50 -3.93 2.07
C TRP A 99 -4.70 -3.45 3.52
N ILE A 100 -4.50 -4.33 4.50
CA ILE A 100 -4.64 -4.00 5.93
C ILE A 100 -3.62 -2.93 6.34
N VAL A 101 -2.34 -3.13 5.99
CA VAL A 101 -1.27 -2.18 6.31
C VAL A 101 -1.56 -0.82 5.68
N LEU A 102 -1.98 -0.82 4.41
CA LEU A 102 -2.19 0.38 3.64
C LEU A 102 -3.38 1.22 4.11
N THR A 103 -4.51 0.56 4.32
CA THR A 103 -5.73 1.24 4.75
C THR A 103 -5.67 1.70 6.21
N ASN A 104 -4.78 1.11 7.02
CA ASN A 104 -4.65 1.42 8.44
C ASN A 104 -3.38 2.23 8.80
N TRP A 105 -2.51 2.55 7.83
CA TRP A 105 -1.22 3.20 8.08
C TRP A 105 -1.34 4.52 8.85
N THR A 106 -2.26 5.40 8.44
CA THR A 106 -2.46 6.70 9.10
C THR A 106 -3.01 6.54 10.51
N ASN A 107 -3.90 5.56 10.73
CA ASN A 107 -4.41 5.26 12.07
C ASN A 107 -3.29 4.75 12.98
N PHE A 108 -2.40 3.89 12.46
CA PHE A 108 -1.23 3.44 13.19
C PHE A 108 -0.34 4.62 13.59
N LEU A 109 -0.01 5.53 12.67
CA LEU A 109 0.81 6.72 12.99
C LEU A 109 0.17 7.60 14.05
N TYR A 110 -1.15 7.80 13.97
CA TYR A 110 -1.90 8.58 14.95
C TYR A 110 -1.90 7.92 16.34
N MET A 111 -2.27 6.63 16.41
CA MET A 111 -2.33 5.90 17.69
C MET A 111 -0.96 5.70 18.34
N SER A 112 0.10 5.68 17.54
CA SER A 112 1.49 5.58 18.02
C SER A 112 2.14 6.93 18.36
N GLY A 113 1.40 8.05 18.22
CA GLY A 113 1.88 9.38 18.58
C GLY A 113 2.85 10.01 17.57
N HIS A 114 3.02 9.42 16.39
CA HIS A 114 3.90 9.93 15.33
C HIS A 114 3.32 11.10 14.56
N ILE A 115 2.00 11.22 14.55
CA ILE A 115 1.28 12.37 14.01
C ILE A 115 0.21 12.80 15.02
N SER A 116 0.11 14.11 15.25
CA SER A 116 -0.91 14.72 16.12
C SER A 116 -2.04 15.37 15.32
N ASP A 117 -1.78 15.72 14.06
CA ASP A 117 -2.77 16.16 13.09
C ASP A 117 -2.83 15.19 11.91
N ASN A 118 -4.05 14.78 11.56
CA ASN A 118 -4.32 13.91 10.42
C ASN A 118 -4.54 14.71 9.12
N ASN A 119 -4.37 16.02 9.12
CA ASN A 119 -4.54 16.86 7.94
C ASN A 119 -3.28 16.99 7.08
N HIS A 120 -2.09 16.75 7.65
CA HIS A 120 -0.82 16.84 6.95
C HIS A 120 0.02 15.58 7.18
N LEU A 121 0.48 14.96 6.09
CA LEU A 121 1.45 13.85 6.13
C LEU A 121 2.74 14.37 5.59
N GLU A 122 3.73 14.39 6.45
CA GLU A 122 5.09 14.56 6.01
C GLU A 122 5.49 13.43 5.07
N GLU A 123 6.23 13.77 4.02
CA GLU A 123 6.69 12.85 2.98
C GLU A 123 7.38 11.60 3.57
N LYS A 124 8.11 11.78 4.69
CA LYS A 124 8.76 10.69 5.43
C LYS A 124 7.81 9.55 5.78
N TRP A 125 6.55 9.84 6.10
CA TRP A 125 5.58 8.83 6.50
C TRP A 125 5.00 8.06 5.31
N VAL A 126 4.95 8.69 4.13
CA VAL A 126 4.66 8.00 2.86
C VAL A 126 5.78 7.01 2.56
N TRP A 127 7.03 7.45 2.69
CA TRP A 127 8.20 6.60 2.48
C TRP A 127 8.31 5.45 3.48
N GLN A 128 7.92 5.66 4.74
CA GLN A 128 7.84 4.56 5.72
C GLN A 128 6.74 3.56 5.39
N ALA A 129 5.59 3.98 4.82
CA ALA A 129 4.58 3.05 4.33
C ALA A 129 5.14 2.18 3.20
N LEU A 130 5.82 2.80 2.22
CA LEU A 130 6.50 2.11 1.13
C LEU A 130 7.50 1.08 1.66
N ARG A 131 8.29 1.46 2.68
CA ARG A 131 9.23 0.57 3.34
C ARG A 131 8.54 -0.68 3.88
N GLN A 132 7.38 -0.56 4.54
CA GLN A 132 6.64 -1.73 5.03
C GLN A 132 6.21 -2.66 3.90
N MET A 133 5.69 -2.13 2.79
CA MET A 133 5.31 -2.95 1.63
C MET A 133 6.50 -3.72 1.08
N VAL A 134 7.64 -3.03 0.90
CA VAL A 134 8.88 -3.62 0.42
C VAL A 134 9.30 -4.82 1.28
N PHE A 135 9.22 -4.70 2.61
CA PHE A 135 9.53 -5.81 3.51
C PHE A 135 8.53 -6.96 3.46
N LEU A 136 7.24 -6.70 3.23
CA LEU A 136 6.23 -7.75 3.05
C LEU A 136 6.46 -8.56 1.78
N GLU A 137 6.99 -7.93 0.73
CA GLU A 137 7.24 -8.58 -0.55
C GLU A 137 8.62 -9.21 -0.68
N GLY A 138 9.60 -8.68 0.07
CA GLY A 138 11.01 -9.03 -0.02
C GLY A 138 11.32 -10.54 -0.12
N PRO A 139 10.64 -11.43 0.64
CA PRO A 139 10.87 -12.87 0.56
C PRO A 139 10.54 -13.52 -0.79
N TYR A 140 9.71 -12.87 -1.61
CA TYR A 140 9.20 -13.42 -2.87
C TYR A 140 9.91 -12.87 -4.11
N LEU A 141 10.77 -11.86 -3.95
CA LEU A 141 11.49 -11.23 -5.05
C LEU A 141 12.59 -12.13 -5.61
N MET A 142 12.83 -12.05 -6.92
CA MET A 142 13.78 -12.89 -7.64
C MET A 142 14.77 -12.05 -8.45
N GLY A 143 16.05 -12.45 -8.45
CA GLY A 143 17.08 -11.89 -9.33
C GLY A 143 17.19 -10.37 -9.27
N GLU A 144 16.99 -9.71 -10.41
CA GLU A 144 17.07 -8.26 -10.55
C GLU A 144 16.05 -7.52 -9.68
N SER A 145 14.85 -8.06 -9.48
CA SER A 145 13.82 -7.38 -8.68
C SER A 145 14.21 -7.22 -7.22
N ARG A 146 14.94 -8.20 -6.68
CA ARG A 146 15.52 -8.15 -5.34
C ARG A 146 16.56 -7.04 -5.23
N ALA A 147 17.47 -6.96 -6.21
CA ALA A 147 18.53 -5.95 -6.22
C ALA A 147 17.99 -4.52 -6.31
N THR A 148 17.00 -4.27 -7.17
CA THR A 148 16.36 -2.94 -7.26
C THR A 148 15.69 -2.54 -5.94
N TYR A 149 15.07 -3.50 -5.24
CA TYR A 149 14.42 -3.24 -3.97
C TYR A 149 15.41 -2.94 -2.84
N GLU A 150 16.58 -3.59 -2.85
CA GLU A 150 17.68 -3.26 -1.93
C GLU A 150 18.21 -1.85 -2.18
N GLN A 151 18.40 -1.46 -3.44
CA GLN A 151 18.77 -0.08 -3.79
C GLN A 151 17.72 0.94 -3.37
N LEU A 152 16.43 0.61 -3.54
CA LEU A 152 15.34 1.45 -3.05
C LEU A 152 15.42 1.59 -1.52
N LEU A 153 15.59 0.50 -0.78
CA LEU A 153 15.72 0.54 0.68
C LEU A 153 16.90 1.40 1.13
N ASP A 154 18.04 1.33 0.44
CA ASP A 154 19.20 2.17 0.73
C ASP A 154 18.88 3.66 0.49
N SER A 155 18.14 3.96 -0.58
CA SER A 155 17.72 5.34 -0.91
C SER A 155 16.70 5.93 0.08
N LEU A 156 15.91 5.08 0.75
CA LEU A 156 14.91 5.50 1.74
C LEU A 156 15.54 5.93 3.07
N GLY A 157 16.80 5.58 3.31
CA GLY A 157 17.51 5.87 4.56
C GLY A 157 17.01 5.04 5.76
N PRO A 158 17.62 5.24 6.94
CA PRO A 158 17.22 4.55 8.15
C PRO A 158 15.80 4.94 8.59
N SER A 159 15.12 4.01 9.26
CA SER A 159 13.82 4.29 9.87
C SER A 159 14.02 4.72 11.32
N ASP A 160 13.65 5.97 11.63
CA ASP A 160 13.67 6.49 13.00
C ASP A 160 12.39 6.16 13.78
N LEU A 161 11.50 5.34 13.21
CA LEU A 161 10.18 5.05 13.76
C LEU A 161 10.21 4.49 15.20
N PHE A 162 11.23 3.70 15.54
CA PHE A 162 11.39 3.20 16.91
C PHE A 162 12.18 4.16 17.80
N ALA A 163 13.04 5.02 17.22
CA ALA A 163 13.77 6.03 17.97
C ALA A 163 12.79 7.08 18.54
N SER A 164 11.81 7.53 17.76
CA SER A 164 10.74 8.46 18.19
C SER A 164 9.84 7.91 19.30
N LEU A 165 9.65 6.59 19.37
CA LEU A 165 8.87 5.95 20.44
C LEU A 165 9.64 5.89 21.77
N SER A 166 10.98 5.86 21.72
CA SER A 166 11.81 5.80 22.93
C SER A 166 11.89 7.13 23.67
N SER A 167 11.76 8.27 22.97
CA SER A 167 11.73 9.61 23.56
C SER A 167 10.42 9.96 24.27
N LEU A 168 9.33 9.21 24.03
CA LEU A 168 8.04 9.40 24.71
C LEU A 168 8.02 8.87 26.15
N LYS A 169 9.10 8.21 26.61
CA LYS A 169 9.18 7.66 27.97
C LYS A 169 9.59 8.67 29.05
N ASP A 170 10.00 9.88 28.65
CA ASP A 170 10.57 10.89 29.55
C ASP A 170 9.64 12.09 29.83
N GLU A 171 8.36 12.03 29.44
CA GLU A 171 7.29 13.01 29.79
C GLU A 171 6.21 12.38 30.68
#